data_AF-A0AAF1ANX8-F1
#
_entry.id   AF-A0AAF1ANX8-F1
#
_cell.length_a   1.000
_cell.length_b   1.000
_cell.length_c   1.000
_cell.angle_alpha   90.00
_cell.angle_beta   90.00
_cell.angle_gamma   90.00
#
_symmetry.space_group_name_H-M   'P 1'
#
loop_
_entity.id
_entity.type
_entity.pdbx_description
1 polymer ?
#
loop_
_entity_poly.entity_id
_entity_poly.type
_entity_poly.pdbx_seq_one_letter_code
_entity_poly.pdbx_strand_id
1 'polypeptide(L)'
;MSTINIQSMLKPEAPSRTFISDHRLSSAANVCTSDSLHNSRGRRKCLRKQNVSTVKSMRIAQPNHGTKFDSPNGPLTPDKLDSPFDLHSSDYSQGQSPSTSSVTRKTKIVCTIGPSTSSREMIWKLAETGMNVARLNMSHGDHASHQKTIDLVKEYNAQFEDKVVAIMLDTKGPEVRSGDVPKPILLKEGQEFSFTIKRGVSTENTVSVNYDDFVNDVEAGDIVLVDGGMMSLAVKSKTRDTVNCEVVDGGELKSRRHLNVRGKSATLPSITDKDWEDIKFGVDNEIDFYAVSFVKDAQVVHELKKYLRSCNADIHVIVKIESADSIPNLPSIISACDGAMVARGDLGAELPIEEVPLLQEDIIRRCRSVQKPVIVATNMLESMIDHPTPTRAEVSDIAIAVKEGADAVMLSGETAHGKFPLKAVKVMHTVALRTESSLPVTAIPAGEFNAFKSRMGEMFAFHATTMANTLATPMIVFTRTGSMAIHLSHYRPSSIIFAFTNEPRVKQRLILYHGLMPIYMEFSDDAEETFSRALKLLVSKNLIKEGEYVTLVQSGAQPIWRRESSHHIQVRKVQG
;
A
#
# COMPACT_ATOMS: atom_id res chain seq x y z
N MET A 1 71.63 -0.40 -4.52
CA MET A 1 72.43 -1.10 -3.47
C MET A 1 71.53 -1.13 -2.24
N SER A 2 71.06 -2.23 -1.67
CA SER A 2 71.50 -3.62 -1.68
C SER A 2 70.33 -4.51 -1.23
N THR A 3 70.18 -5.62 -1.92
CA THR A 3 69.41 -6.84 -1.62
C THR A 3 69.85 -7.53 -0.33
N ILE A 4 68.92 -8.15 0.42
CA ILE A 4 69.13 -9.47 1.07
C ILE A 4 67.85 -10.30 0.94
N ASN A 5 68.06 -11.56 0.59
CA ASN A 5 67.11 -12.62 0.27
C ASN A 5 67.45 -13.87 1.13
N ILE A 6 66.51 -14.82 1.21
CA ILE A 6 66.67 -16.28 1.47
C ILE A 6 66.29 -16.87 2.87
N GLN A 7 65.12 -17.53 2.87
CA GLN A 7 64.71 -18.90 3.30
C GLN A 7 65.32 -19.66 4.52
N SER A 8 64.44 -20.30 5.33
CA SER A 8 64.22 -21.80 5.42
C SER A 8 63.30 -22.18 6.61
N MET A 9 62.16 -22.86 6.35
CA MET A 9 61.79 -24.28 6.64
C MET A 9 61.52 -24.71 8.10
N LEU A 10 60.27 -25.12 8.43
CA LEU A 10 59.83 -26.47 8.90
C LEU A 10 58.40 -26.47 9.52
N LYS A 11 57.65 -27.58 9.29
CA LYS A 11 56.25 -27.89 9.71
C LYS A 11 56.12 -28.29 11.21
N PRO A 12 54.90 -28.46 11.79
CA PRO A 12 54.10 -29.72 11.72
C PRO A 12 52.58 -29.49 11.51
N GLU A 13 51.90 -30.23 10.63
CA GLU A 13 51.04 -31.43 10.85
C GLU A 13 49.62 -31.20 11.40
N ALA A 14 48.65 -31.72 10.64
CA ALA A 14 47.21 -31.79 10.90
C ALA A 14 46.80 -33.23 11.24
N PRO A 15 45.63 -33.47 11.89
CA PRO A 15 45.04 -34.79 11.91
C PRO A 15 43.99 -34.97 10.79
N SER A 16 44.19 -36.06 10.07
CA SER A 16 43.37 -36.67 9.01
C SER A 16 42.21 -37.50 9.58
N ARG A 17 41.02 -37.52 8.95
CA ARG A 17 40.39 -38.63 8.15
C ARG A 17 38.87 -38.45 8.31
N THR A 18 37.95 -38.74 7.38
CA THR A 18 37.93 -39.79 6.35
C THR A 18 36.84 -39.45 5.32
N PHE A 19 37.17 -39.54 4.03
CA PHE A 19 36.21 -39.69 2.94
C PHE A 19 35.88 -41.17 2.77
N ILE A 20 34.60 -41.50 2.64
CA ILE A 20 34.13 -42.73 1.99
C ILE A 20 33.04 -42.35 0.99
N SER A 21 33.32 -42.66 -0.26
CA SER A 21 32.43 -42.68 -1.41
C SER A 21 31.50 -43.89 -1.33
N ASP A 22 30.23 -43.75 -1.71
CA ASP A 22 29.63 -44.76 -2.60
C ASP A 22 28.38 -44.27 -3.33
N HIS A 23 28.32 -44.73 -4.59
CA HIS A 23 27.27 -44.54 -5.57
C HIS A 23 25.93 -45.17 -5.15
N ARG A 24 24.80 -44.52 -5.52
CA ARG A 24 23.66 -45.20 -6.17
C ARG A 24 22.70 -44.20 -6.83
N LEU A 25 22.57 -44.38 -8.14
CA LEU A 25 21.49 -43.90 -9.01
C LEU A 25 20.22 -44.73 -8.79
N SER A 26 19.05 -44.08 -8.76
CA SER A 26 17.78 -44.52 -9.39
C SER A 26 16.70 -43.45 -9.09
N SER A 27 16.37 -42.57 -10.03
CA SER A 27 15.22 -42.68 -10.95
C SER A 27 13.83 -42.59 -10.31
N ALA A 28 13.13 -41.49 -10.58
CA ALA A 28 11.69 -41.49 -10.84
C ALA A 28 11.31 -40.20 -11.61
N ALA A 29 11.44 -40.28 -12.94
CA ALA A 29 10.64 -39.49 -13.84
C ALA A 29 9.22 -40.07 -13.85
N ASN A 30 8.20 -39.21 -13.82
CA ASN A 30 6.88 -39.58 -14.31
C ASN A 30 6.33 -38.43 -15.15
N VAL A 31 6.61 -38.56 -16.45
CA VAL A 31 5.78 -38.03 -17.53
C VAL A 31 4.55 -38.93 -17.60
N CYS A 32 3.36 -38.37 -17.51
CA CYS A 32 2.14 -39.02 -18.01
C CYS A 32 1.47 -38.09 -19.02
N THR A 33 1.84 -38.29 -20.27
CA THR A 33 1.01 -38.03 -21.44
C THR A 33 -0.08 -39.10 -21.52
N SER A 34 -1.33 -38.69 -21.74
CA SER A 34 -2.32 -39.57 -22.38
C SER A 34 -3.33 -38.73 -23.15
N ASP A 35 -3.04 -38.51 -24.42
CA ASP A 35 -4.05 -38.32 -25.46
C ASP A 35 -4.54 -39.71 -25.90
N SER A 36 -5.86 -39.93 -25.90
CA SER A 36 -6.52 -40.77 -26.91
C SER A 36 -8.03 -40.53 -26.95
N LEU A 37 -8.51 -40.38 -28.18
CA LEU A 37 -9.82 -39.91 -28.64
C LEU A 37 -10.96 -40.94 -28.56
N HIS A 38 -12.18 -40.38 -28.51
CA HIS A 38 -13.48 -40.83 -29.07
C HIS A 38 -14.02 -42.26 -28.81
N ASN A 39 -15.22 -42.39 -28.21
CA ASN A 39 -16.49 -42.32 -28.96
C ASN A 39 -17.77 -42.32 -28.06
N SER A 40 -18.63 -41.33 -28.32
CA SER A 40 -20.11 -41.32 -28.43
C SER A 40 -21.09 -42.04 -27.46
N ARG A 41 -22.09 -41.22 -27.05
CA ARG A 41 -23.54 -41.45 -26.82
C ARG A 41 -24.05 -41.83 -25.42
N GLY A 42 -24.89 -40.94 -24.86
CA GLY A 42 -25.89 -41.29 -23.83
C GLY A 42 -26.51 -40.13 -23.05
N ARG A 43 -27.52 -39.46 -23.62
CA ARG A 43 -28.41 -38.41 -23.04
C ARG A 43 -28.75 -38.55 -21.53
N ARG A 44 -28.81 -37.41 -20.83
CA ARG A 44 -29.99 -36.91 -20.08
C ARG A 44 -29.78 -35.45 -19.62
N LYS A 45 -30.50 -34.50 -20.25
CA LYS A 45 -30.69 -33.12 -19.79
C LYS A 45 -32.03 -33.05 -19.04
N CYS A 46 -32.06 -32.44 -17.86
CA CYS A 46 -33.28 -32.03 -17.17
C CYS A 46 -33.28 -30.50 -17.04
N LEU A 47 -34.33 -29.88 -17.58
CA LEU A 47 -34.62 -28.44 -17.59
C LEU A 47 -35.43 -28.05 -16.35
N ARG A 48 -35.16 -26.89 -15.74
CA ARG A 48 -36.20 -26.15 -15.00
C ARG A 48 -36.02 -24.63 -15.05
N LYS A 49 -36.79 -24.05 -15.98
CA LYS A 49 -37.55 -22.77 -16.00
C LYS A 49 -36.97 -21.54 -15.27
N GLN A 50 -36.59 -20.56 -16.09
CA GLN A 50 -36.62 -19.12 -15.79
C GLN A 50 -38.06 -18.59 -15.98
N ASN A 51 -38.56 -17.79 -15.05
CA ASN A 51 -39.79 -17.02 -15.20
C ASN A 51 -39.42 -15.57 -15.55
N VAL A 52 -39.75 -15.15 -16.77
CA VAL A 52 -39.78 -13.76 -17.22
C VAL A 52 -41.24 -13.38 -17.36
N SER A 53 -41.70 -12.37 -16.62
CA SER A 53 -43.05 -11.81 -16.77
C SER A 53 -42.99 -10.40 -17.33
N THR A 54 -43.50 -10.26 -18.55
CA THR A 54 -43.68 -9.01 -19.31
C THR A 54 -45.07 -8.44 -19.03
N VAL A 55 -45.21 -7.17 -18.63
CA VAL A 55 -46.49 -6.44 -18.80
C VAL A 55 -46.29 -4.94 -19.12
N LYS A 56 -46.64 -4.64 -20.38
CA LYS A 56 -47.38 -3.52 -21.02
C LYS A 56 -47.45 -2.09 -20.43
N SER A 57 -47.38 -1.17 -21.41
CA SER A 57 -47.54 0.28 -21.45
C SER A 57 -48.77 0.90 -20.77
N MET A 58 -48.56 2.10 -20.22
CA MET A 58 -49.57 3.01 -19.65
C MET A 58 -50.55 3.56 -20.71
N ARG A 59 -51.82 3.69 -20.33
CA ARG A 59 -52.82 4.59 -20.94
C ARG A 59 -53.41 5.49 -19.86
N ILE A 60 -53.62 6.75 -20.24
CA ILE A 60 -54.20 7.85 -19.45
C ILE A 60 -55.74 7.78 -19.54
N ALA A 61 -56.43 7.94 -18.40
CA ALA A 61 -57.79 8.49 -18.31
C ALA A 61 -58.09 8.94 -16.85
N GLN A 62 -58.53 10.19 -16.67
CA GLN A 62 -59.07 10.75 -15.42
C GLN A 62 -60.60 10.52 -15.32
N PRO A 63 -61.34 11.11 -14.35
CA PRO A 63 -61.42 10.76 -12.92
C PRO A 63 -62.88 10.48 -12.48
N ASN A 64 -63.13 9.87 -11.31
CA ASN A 64 -64.35 10.19 -10.54
C ASN A 64 -64.33 9.70 -9.09
N HIS A 65 -64.72 10.64 -8.22
CA HIS A 65 -65.32 10.55 -6.88
C HIS A 65 -64.70 9.66 -5.78
N GLY A 66 -64.03 10.36 -4.84
CA GLY A 66 -64.61 10.60 -3.52
C GLY A 66 -64.26 9.62 -2.39
N THR A 67 -63.23 9.94 -1.60
CA THR A 67 -63.30 9.94 -0.12
C THR A 67 -62.04 10.58 0.47
N LYS A 68 -62.25 11.43 1.48
CA LYS A 68 -61.28 12.30 2.16
C LYS A 68 -60.40 11.53 3.14
N PHE A 69 -59.12 11.91 3.25
CA PHE A 69 -58.39 11.95 4.53
C PHE A 69 -57.39 13.11 4.50
N ASP A 70 -57.47 13.95 5.54
CA ASP A 70 -56.81 15.24 5.68
C ASP A 70 -55.29 15.13 5.90
N SER A 71 -54.52 16.01 5.25
CA SER A 71 -53.09 16.21 5.49
C SER A 71 -52.87 17.54 6.21
N PRO A 72 -52.06 17.60 7.29
CA PRO A 72 -51.77 18.84 7.99
C PRO A 72 -50.51 19.45 7.36
N ASN A 73 -50.67 20.31 6.36
CA ASN A 73 -49.66 21.31 5.99
C ASN A 73 -50.33 22.35 5.09
N GLY A 74 -50.76 23.45 5.70
CA GLY A 74 -51.28 24.64 5.00
C GLY A 74 -50.16 25.46 4.35
N PRO A 75 -50.50 26.44 3.49
CA PRO A 75 -49.55 27.14 2.65
C PRO A 75 -48.77 28.23 3.41
N LEU A 76 -47.54 28.46 2.97
CA LEU A 76 -46.60 29.46 3.49
C LEU A 76 -46.96 30.88 3.00
N THR A 77 -46.92 31.86 3.91
CA THR A 77 -46.82 33.28 3.59
C THR A 77 -45.58 33.89 4.27
N PRO A 78 -44.97 34.93 3.68
CA PRO A 78 -43.67 35.44 4.11
C PRO A 78 -43.87 36.56 5.13
N ASP A 79 -43.33 36.41 6.34
CA ASP A 79 -42.81 37.52 7.14
C ASP A 79 -42.13 36.97 8.41
N LYS A 80 -41.08 37.68 8.83
CA LYS A 80 -40.24 37.52 10.04
C LYS A 80 -38.96 36.69 9.89
N LEU A 81 -37.96 37.39 9.35
CA LEU A 81 -36.59 37.40 9.85
C LEU A 81 -36.57 37.71 11.36
N ASP A 82 -35.87 36.90 12.17
CA ASP A 82 -34.73 37.30 13.03
C ASP A 82 -34.32 36.17 14.01
N SER A 83 -33.06 35.73 13.86
CA SER A 83 -32.11 34.91 14.67
C SER A 83 -32.45 34.29 16.05
N PRO A 84 -31.58 33.41 16.61
CA PRO A 84 -30.82 32.28 16.03
C PRO A 84 -31.18 30.94 16.71
N PHE A 85 -30.91 29.84 16.01
CA PHE A 85 -31.27 28.47 16.39
C PHE A 85 -30.47 27.92 17.59
N ASP A 86 -31.17 27.64 18.69
CA ASP A 86 -30.79 26.65 19.70
C ASP A 86 -31.25 25.25 19.25
N LEU A 87 -30.30 24.33 19.09
CA LEU A 87 -30.55 22.92 18.74
C LEU A 87 -30.80 22.12 20.02
N HIS A 88 -32.08 21.93 20.36
CA HIS A 88 -32.49 20.91 21.33
C HIS A 88 -32.43 19.51 20.70
N SER A 89 -31.68 18.63 21.35
CA SER A 89 -31.59 17.19 21.10
C SER A 89 -32.93 16.50 21.34
N SER A 90 -33.45 15.79 20.33
CA SER A 90 -34.55 14.85 20.50
C SER A 90 -34.01 13.42 20.68
N ASP A 91 -34.30 12.87 21.85
CA ASP A 91 -34.03 11.50 22.25
C ASP A 91 -34.75 10.50 21.34
N TYR A 92 -33.98 9.75 20.57
CA TYR A 92 -34.41 8.47 20.00
C TYR A 92 -33.74 7.34 20.78
N SER A 93 -34.52 6.69 21.63
CA SER A 93 -34.14 5.52 22.42
C SER A 93 -33.72 4.36 21.50
N GLN A 94 -32.41 4.14 21.36
CA GLN A 94 -31.87 2.90 20.80
C GLN A 94 -31.70 1.86 21.90
N GLY A 95 -32.17 0.64 21.62
CA GLY A 95 -31.95 -0.53 22.45
C GLY A 95 -30.46 -0.75 22.73
N GLN A 96 -30.16 -1.11 23.97
CA GLN A 96 -28.82 -1.40 24.46
C GLN A 96 -28.19 -2.53 23.63
N SER A 97 -27.12 -2.19 22.89
CA SER A 97 -26.15 -3.13 22.35
C SER A 97 -24.91 -3.14 23.25
N PRO A 98 -24.18 -4.28 23.36
CA PRO A 98 -23.15 -4.43 24.37
C PRO A 98 -21.94 -3.53 24.08
N SER A 99 -21.53 -2.80 25.12
CA SER A 99 -20.26 -2.07 25.30
C SER A 99 -19.39 -1.88 24.06
N THR A 100 -19.60 -0.77 23.33
CA THR A 100 -18.70 -0.38 22.25
C THR A 100 -17.33 -0.03 22.81
N SER A 101 -16.34 -0.89 22.55
CA SER A 101 -14.95 -0.47 22.42
C SER A 101 -14.89 0.61 21.34
N SER A 102 -14.16 1.70 21.56
CA SER A 102 -13.88 2.73 20.55
C SER A 102 -13.52 2.06 19.21
N VAL A 103 -14.36 2.23 18.18
CA VAL A 103 -14.11 1.62 16.86
C VAL A 103 -12.82 2.24 16.32
N THR A 104 -11.76 1.43 16.29
CA THR A 104 -10.43 1.86 15.87
C THR A 104 -10.25 1.50 14.40
N ARG A 105 -9.79 2.45 13.60
CA ARG A 105 -9.51 2.27 12.17
C ARG A 105 -8.43 1.21 11.95
N LYS A 106 -8.64 0.32 10.96
CA LYS A 106 -7.73 -0.78 10.64
C LYS A 106 -6.84 -0.52 9.43
N THR A 107 -7.38 -0.03 8.32
CA THR A 107 -6.61 0.41 7.14
C THR A 107 -5.72 1.56 7.55
N LYS A 108 -4.45 1.54 7.16
CA LYS A 108 -3.40 2.50 7.54
C LYS A 108 -3.37 3.72 6.64
N ILE A 109 -2.78 4.82 7.12
CA ILE A 109 -2.65 6.07 6.37
C ILE A 109 -1.17 6.43 6.25
N VAL A 110 -0.70 6.54 5.01
CA VAL A 110 0.61 7.09 4.68
C VAL A 110 0.43 8.57 4.35
N CYS A 111 1.21 9.46 4.98
CA CYS A 111 1.20 10.88 4.66
C CYS A 111 2.57 11.31 4.16
N THR A 112 2.60 12.01 3.04
CA THR A 112 3.83 12.64 2.55
C THR A 112 4.11 13.89 3.37
N ILE A 113 5.31 13.98 3.95
CA ILE A 113 5.77 15.16 4.69
C ILE A 113 6.40 16.15 3.70
N GLY A 114 6.03 17.42 3.83
CA GLY A 114 6.54 18.47 2.95
C GLY A 114 6.47 19.86 3.60
N PRO A 115 6.59 20.93 2.80
CA PRO A 115 6.61 22.30 3.31
C PRO A 115 5.47 22.66 4.27
N SER A 116 4.24 22.16 4.04
CA SER A 116 3.10 22.48 4.91
C SER A 116 3.05 21.67 6.22
N THR A 117 3.89 20.63 6.35
CA THR A 117 3.81 19.64 7.44
C THR A 117 5.14 19.27 8.08
N SER A 118 6.25 19.92 7.70
CA SER A 118 7.60 19.60 8.18
C SER A 118 7.93 20.10 9.59
N SER A 119 7.05 20.88 10.23
CA SER A 119 7.25 21.32 11.63
C SER A 119 6.94 20.21 12.62
N ARG A 120 7.57 20.26 13.80
CA ARG A 120 7.32 19.33 14.91
C ARG A 120 5.83 19.23 15.24
N GLU A 121 5.18 20.37 15.44
CA GLU A 121 3.78 20.46 15.83
C GLU A 121 2.87 19.84 14.77
N MET A 122 3.21 20.02 13.49
CA MET A 122 2.42 19.47 12.40
C MET A 122 2.59 17.95 12.27
N ILE A 123 3.82 17.43 12.35
CA ILE A 123 4.08 15.98 12.34
C ILE A 123 3.32 15.29 13.48
N TRP A 124 3.38 15.86 14.68
CA TRP A 124 2.70 15.29 15.85
C TRP A 124 1.18 15.36 15.70
N LYS A 125 0.63 16.48 15.22
CA LYS A 125 -0.81 16.59 14.91
C LYS A 125 -1.25 15.61 13.82
N LEU A 126 -0.43 15.37 12.79
CA LEU A 126 -0.72 14.36 11.78
C LEU A 126 -0.78 12.95 12.40
N ALA A 127 0.19 12.60 13.24
CA ALA A 127 0.22 11.33 13.97
C ALA A 127 -1.04 11.14 14.82
N GLU A 128 -1.42 12.17 15.60
CA GLU A 128 -2.63 12.15 16.43
C GLU A 128 -3.94 12.12 15.63
N THR A 129 -3.95 12.71 14.43
CA THR A 129 -5.12 12.68 13.52
C THR A 129 -5.28 11.32 12.85
N GLY A 130 -4.20 10.55 12.71
CA GLY A 130 -4.25 9.18 12.22
C GLY A 130 -3.14 8.77 11.24
N MET A 131 -2.10 9.56 11.04
CA MET A 131 -0.94 9.15 10.22
C MET A 131 -0.26 7.94 10.86
N ASN A 132 0.01 6.91 10.04
CA ASN A 132 0.74 5.70 10.45
C ASN A 132 2.16 5.66 9.87
N VAL A 133 2.36 6.24 8.70
CA VAL A 133 3.66 6.27 8.02
C VAL A 133 3.92 7.68 7.50
N ALA A 134 5.09 8.23 7.83
CA ALA A 134 5.61 9.46 7.27
C ALA A 134 6.44 9.12 6.01
N ARG A 135 5.96 9.53 4.84
CA ARG A 135 6.65 9.37 3.55
C ARG A 135 7.54 10.58 3.27
N LEU A 136 8.80 10.30 2.95
CA LEU A 136 9.83 11.24 2.52
C LEU A 136 10.05 11.04 1.02
N ASN A 137 9.63 12.02 0.22
CA ASN A 137 9.72 11.93 -1.24
C ASN A 137 11.07 12.49 -1.73
N MET A 138 11.99 11.63 -2.19
CA MET A 138 13.33 12.06 -2.61
C MET A 138 13.39 12.75 -3.98
N SER A 139 12.25 12.84 -4.68
CA SER A 139 12.11 13.74 -5.83
C SER A 139 12.17 15.23 -5.43
N HIS A 140 11.96 15.54 -4.15
CA HIS A 140 11.97 16.89 -3.60
C HIS A 140 12.72 16.96 -2.27
N GLY A 141 13.32 18.12 -1.98
CA GLY A 141 14.12 18.31 -0.77
C GLY A 141 15.51 17.66 -0.85
N ASP A 142 16.37 18.04 0.10
CA ASP A 142 17.70 17.48 0.28
C ASP A 142 17.76 16.58 1.51
N HIS A 143 18.85 15.82 1.67
CA HIS A 143 19.05 14.95 2.83
C HIS A 143 18.98 15.71 4.16
N ALA A 144 19.42 16.98 4.20
CA ALA A 144 19.38 17.79 5.41
C ALA A 144 17.94 18.10 5.87
N SER A 145 17.04 18.40 4.93
CA SER A 145 15.62 18.61 5.21
C SER A 145 14.93 17.32 5.67
N HIS A 146 15.22 16.20 5.00
CA HIS A 146 14.66 14.89 5.36
C HIS A 146 15.20 14.38 6.70
N GLN A 147 16.46 14.65 7.03
CA GLN A 147 17.06 14.32 8.33
C GLN A 147 16.26 14.94 9.48
N LYS A 148 15.90 16.23 9.36
CA LYS A 148 15.07 16.91 10.38
C LYS A 148 13.73 16.21 10.57
N THR A 149 13.09 15.78 9.48
CA THR A 149 11.82 15.04 9.57
C THR A 149 12.01 13.69 10.26
N ILE A 150 13.08 12.95 9.92
CA ILE A 150 13.42 11.68 10.57
C ILE A 150 13.61 11.87 12.08
N ASP A 151 14.38 12.88 12.48
CA ASP A 151 14.67 13.16 13.89
C ASP A 151 13.38 13.47 14.67
N LEU A 152 12.47 14.26 14.09
CA LEU A 152 11.19 14.61 14.72
C LEU A 152 10.23 13.42 14.84
N VAL A 153 10.23 12.51 13.87
CA VAL A 153 9.44 11.27 13.94
C VAL A 153 10.03 10.30 14.97
N LYS A 154 11.36 10.16 15.02
CA LYS A 154 12.05 9.37 16.06
C LYS A 154 11.78 9.95 17.45
N GLU A 155 11.80 11.27 17.59
CA GLU A 155 11.44 11.95 18.83
C GLU A 155 10.01 11.62 19.26
N TYR A 156 9.03 11.70 18.35
CA TYR A 156 7.64 11.32 18.63
C TYR A 156 7.52 9.87 19.11
N ASN A 157 8.19 8.94 18.40
CA ASN A 157 8.16 7.52 18.71
C ASN A 157 8.75 7.19 20.10
N ALA A 158 9.72 7.99 20.57
CA ALA A 158 10.33 7.82 21.89
C ALA A 158 9.42 8.25 23.04
N GLN A 159 8.37 9.05 22.80
CA GLN A 159 7.47 9.54 23.85
C GLN A 159 6.39 8.52 24.27
N PHE A 160 6.15 7.49 23.46
CA PHE A 160 4.98 6.63 23.63
C PHE A 160 5.29 5.14 23.39
N GLU A 161 4.83 4.29 24.30
CA GLU A 161 4.91 2.83 24.14
C GLU A 161 3.89 2.30 23.12
N ASP A 162 2.71 2.90 23.07
CA ASP A 162 1.52 2.46 22.33
C ASP A 162 1.26 3.25 21.03
N LYS A 163 2.05 4.28 20.75
CA LYS A 163 1.99 5.05 19.50
C LYS A 163 3.26 4.88 18.71
N VAL A 164 3.12 4.86 17.38
CA VAL A 164 4.24 4.77 16.46
C VAL A 164 3.88 5.34 15.10
N VAL A 165 4.84 6.00 14.48
CA VAL A 165 4.84 6.40 13.08
C VAL A 165 6.08 5.78 12.43
N ALA A 166 5.88 5.01 11.37
CA ALA A 166 7.00 4.50 10.58
C ALA A 166 7.49 5.54 9.57
N ILE A 167 8.73 5.40 9.11
CA ILE A 167 9.38 6.27 8.13
C ILE A 167 9.54 5.49 6.82
N MET A 168 9.06 6.08 5.73
CA MET A 168 9.19 5.54 4.38
C MET A 168 9.96 6.51 3.50
N LEU A 169 11.06 6.07 2.90
CA LEU A 169 11.80 6.83 1.90
C LEU A 169 11.37 6.39 0.51
N ASP A 170 10.84 7.31 -0.27
CA ASP A 170 10.42 7.08 -1.65
C ASP A 170 11.50 7.56 -2.61
N THR A 171 12.08 6.61 -3.34
CA THR A 171 13.13 6.87 -4.33
C THR A 171 12.57 7.65 -5.51
N LYS A 172 13.39 8.48 -6.14
CA LYS A 172 12.95 9.25 -7.29
C LYS A 172 12.75 8.35 -8.51
N GLY A 173 13.68 7.44 -8.74
CA GLY A 173 13.70 6.59 -9.94
C GLY A 173 14.10 7.35 -11.21
N PRO A 174 14.19 6.64 -12.34
CA PRO A 174 14.48 7.21 -13.64
C PRO A 174 13.33 8.09 -14.15
N GLU A 175 13.66 9.23 -14.77
CA GLU A 175 12.67 10.12 -15.38
C GLU A 175 13.15 10.63 -16.74
N VAL A 176 12.30 10.44 -17.75
CA VAL A 176 12.47 11.11 -19.05
C VAL A 176 11.73 12.46 -18.99
N ARG A 177 12.43 13.53 -19.35
CA ARG A 177 11.94 14.90 -19.30
C ARG A 177 12.28 15.69 -20.55
N SER A 178 11.42 16.61 -20.92
CA SER A 178 11.70 17.63 -21.92
C SER A 178 12.81 18.58 -21.47
N GLY A 179 13.45 19.24 -22.42
CA GLY A 179 14.48 20.23 -22.19
C GLY A 179 13.94 21.53 -21.64
N ASP A 180 14.84 22.47 -21.41
CA ASP A 180 14.47 23.83 -21.03
C ASP A 180 13.90 24.57 -22.24
N VAL A 181 12.74 25.23 -22.05
CA VAL A 181 12.15 26.13 -23.05
C VAL A 181 12.26 27.57 -22.56
N PRO A 182 12.66 28.55 -23.40
CA PRO A 182 12.80 29.95 -22.99
C PRO A 182 11.47 30.57 -22.55
N LYS A 183 10.38 30.14 -23.18
CA LYS A 183 9.00 30.53 -22.88
C LYS A 183 8.11 29.30 -23.07
N PRO A 184 6.98 29.22 -22.37
CA PRO A 184 5.99 28.17 -22.62
C PRO A 184 5.58 28.13 -24.10
N ILE A 185 5.55 26.93 -24.67
CA ILE A 185 5.18 26.69 -26.07
C ILE A 185 3.74 26.19 -26.10
N LEU A 186 2.85 26.90 -26.79
CA LEU A 186 1.47 26.45 -26.96
C LEU A 186 1.38 25.48 -28.13
N LEU A 187 1.09 24.23 -27.82
CA LEU A 187 0.91 23.18 -28.80
C LEU A 187 -0.56 23.08 -29.24
N LYS A 188 -0.82 23.14 -30.55
CA LYS A 188 -2.16 22.99 -31.13
C LYS A 188 -2.34 21.61 -31.76
N GLU A 189 -3.54 21.08 -31.67
CA GLU A 189 -3.93 19.83 -32.35
C GLU A 189 -3.60 19.87 -33.86
N GLY A 190 -3.08 18.76 -34.38
CA GLY A 190 -2.68 18.58 -35.78
C GLY A 190 -1.35 19.21 -36.18
N GLN A 191 -0.69 19.98 -35.29
CA GLN A 191 0.61 20.56 -35.61
C GLN A 191 1.74 19.53 -35.50
N GLU A 192 2.80 19.71 -36.27
CA GLU A 192 4.03 18.93 -36.11
C GLU A 192 4.89 19.48 -34.97
N PHE A 193 5.39 18.58 -34.13
CA PHE A 193 6.31 18.91 -33.05
C PHE A 193 7.32 17.79 -32.84
N SER A 194 8.57 18.14 -32.58
CA SER A 194 9.67 17.18 -32.51
C SER A 194 10.38 17.15 -31.17
N PHE A 195 10.80 15.96 -30.76
CA PHE A 195 11.66 15.74 -29.60
C PHE A 195 13.04 15.28 -30.06
N THR A 196 14.10 15.95 -29.63
CA THR A 196 15.48 15.61 -30.04
C THR A 196 16.38 15.26 -28.87
N ILE A 197 17.32 14.35 -29.05
CA ILE A 197 18.35 14.03 -28.04
C ILE A 197 19.51 15.04 -28.06
N LYS A 198 19.53 15.97 -29.02
CA LYS A 198 20.51 17.06 -29.06
C LYS A 198 20.27 18.03 -27.91
N ARG A 199 21.17 18.01 -26.93
CA ARG A 199 21.09 18.84 -25.71
C ARG A 199 21.07 20.33 -26.05
N GLY A 200 20.23 21.08 -25.34
CA GLY A 200 20.13 22.54 -25.47
C GLY A 200 19.30 23.03 -26.66
N VAL A 201 18.78 22.13 -27.50
CA VAL A 201 17.85 22.51 -28.57
C VAL A 201 16.49 22.88 -27.95
N SER A 202 16.04 24.10 -28.26
CA SER A 202 14.69 24.56 -28.01
C SER A 202 14.31 25.58 -29.09
N THR A 203 13.33 25.22 -29.92
CA THR A 203 12.71 26.06 -30.95
C THR A 203 11.18 25.97 -30.79
N GLU A 204 10.43 26.73 -31.60
CA GLU A 204 8.96 26.69 -31.55
C GLU A 204 8.39 25.29 -31.82
N ASN A 205 9.08 24.47 -32.62
CA ASN A 205 8.60 23.15 -33.06
C ASN A 205 9.51 21.99 -32.60
N THR A 206 10.53 22.25 -31.79
CA THR A 206 11.48 21.20 -31.37
C THR A 206 12.03 21.45 -29.99
N VAL A 207 11.98 20.45 -29.12
CA VAL A 207 12.54 20.52 -27.76
C VAL A 207 13.43 19.31 -27.50
N SER A 208 14.53 19.55 -26.80
CA SER A 208 15.45 18.48 -26.41
C SER A 208 14.84 17.53 -25.37
N VAL A 209 15.38 16.32 -25.23
CA VAL A 209 15.00 15.33 -24.21
C VAL A 209 16.22 15.00 -23.37
N ASN A 210 16.01 14.77 -22.07
CA ASN A 210 17.10 14.53 -21.13
C ASN A 210 17.73 13.12 -21.20
N TYR A 211 17.29 12.27 -22.13
CA TYR A 211 17.61 10.85 -22.24
C TYR A 211 17.97 10.48 -23.67
N ASP A 212 19.21 10.01 -23.87
CA ASP A 212 19.79 9.85 -25.21
C ASP A 212 19.20 8.65 -25.97
N ASP A 213 18.73 7.63 -25.27
CA ASP A 213 18.10 6.45 -25.88
C ASP A 213 16.59 6.63 -26.13
N PHE A 214 16.04 7.84 -25.92
CA PHE A 214 14.63 8.12 -26.17
C PHE A 214 14.19 7.77 -27.60
N VAL A 215 15.05 8.01 -28.60
CA VAL A 215 14.77 7.69 -30.02
C VAL A 215 14.68 6.17 -30.27
N ASN A 216 15.38 5.37 -29.46
CA ASN A 216 15.38 3.91 -29.55
C ASN A 216 14.15 3.30 -28.86
N ASP A 217 13.61 3.98 -27.84
CA ASP A 217 12.46 3.51 -27.06
C ASP A 217 11.10 3.84 -27.72
N VAL A 218 11.09 4.70 -28.76
CA VAL A 218 9.88 5.08 -29.51
C VAL A 218 9.86 4.53 -30.92
N GLU A 219 8.68 4.21 -31.43
CA GLU A 219 8.43 3.75 -32.79
C GLU A 219 7.30 4.56 -33.45
N ALA A 220 7.25 4.56 -34.79
CA ALA A 220 6.15 5.17 -35.50
C ALA A 220 4.81 4.52 -35.11
N GLY A 221 3.82 5.35 -34.78
CA GLY A 221 2.53 4.92 -34.25
C GLY A 221 2.43 4.95 -32.72
N ASP A 222 3.54 5.11 -31.99
CA ASP A 222 3.49 5.30 -30.55
C ASP A 222 2.87 6.65 -30.17
N ILE A 223 2.37 6.75 -28.93
CA ILE A 223 1.87 7.99 -28.34
C ILE A 223 2.83 8.45 -27.25
N VAL A 224 3.46 9.60 -27.45
CA VAL A 224 4.24 10.31 -26.45
C VAL A 224 3.29 11.17 -25.61
N LEU A 225 3.34 11.00 -24.30
CA LEU A 225 2.53 11.71 -23.33
C LEU A 225 3.40 12.69 -22.57
N VAL A 226 2.84 13.87 -22.30
CA VAL A 226 3.50 14.90 -21.49
C VAL A 226 2.71 15.09 -20.19
N ASP A 227 3.42 15.14 -19.06
CA ASP A 227 2.86 15.32 -17.71
C ASP A 227 1.65 14.40 -17.44
N GLY A 228 1.80 13.09 -17.69
CA GLY A 228 0.75 12.11 -17.42
C GLY A 228 -0.45 12.16 -18.38
N GLY A 229 -0.27 12.70 -19.58
CA GLY A 229 -1.30 12.77 -20.61
C GLY A 229 -2.08 14.09 -20.66
N MET A 230 -1.59 15.14 -20.00
CA MET A 230 -2.10 16.51 -20.20
C MET A 230 -1.92 16.99 -21.64
N MET A 231 -0.92 16.47 -22.33
CA MET A 231 -0.76 16.58 -23.78
C MET A 231 -0.35 15.22 -24.34
N SER A 232 -0.71 14.97 -25.60
CA SER A 232 -0.38 13.73 -26.29
C SER A 232 0.07 14.01 -27.72
N LEU A 233 1.09 13.30 -28.18
CA LEU A 233 1.67 13.45 -29.50
C LEU A 233 1.87 12.07 -30.13
N ALA A 234 1.35 11.88 -31.34
CA ALA A 234 1.51 10.64 -32.10
C ALA A 234 2.82 10.67 -32.91
N VAL A 235 3.68 9.68 -32.71
CA VAL A 235 4.95 9.57 -33.43
C VAL A 235 4.68 9.25 -34.89
N LYS A 236 5.14 10.11 -35.79
CA LYS A 236 5.03 9.92 -37.25
C LYS A 236 6.26 9.24 -37.84
N SER A 237 7.44 9.69 -37.43
CA SER A 237 8.71 9.17 -37.91
C SER A 237 9.82 9.50 -36.91
N LYS A 238 10.95 8.81 -37.04
CA LYS A 238 12.17 9.13 -36.29
C LYS A 238 13.38 9.18 -37.21
N THR A 239 14.31 10.06 -36.90
CA THR A 239 15.66 10.09 -37.45
C THR A 239 16.61 9.42 -36.45
N ARG A 240 17.93 9.55 -36.66
CA ARG A 240 18.93 9.09 -35.69
C ARG A 240 18.86 9.83 -34.34
N ASP A 241 18.37 11.06 -34.32
CA ASP A 241 18.48 11.96 -33.17
C ASP A 241 17.19 12.72 -32.83
N THR A 242 16.12 12.52 -33.61
CA THR A 242 14.90 13.31 -33.52
C THR A 242 13.69 12.44 -33.77
N VAL A 243 12.66 12.62 -32.95
CA VAL A 243 11.36 11.97 -33.04
C VAL A 243 10.37 13.03 -33.51
N ASN A 244 9.79 12.83 -34.68
CA ASN A 244 8.82 13.75 -35.26
C ASN A 244 7.41 13.27 -34.91
N CYS A 245 6.64 14.12 -34.26
CA CYS A 245 5.29 13.80 -33.82
C CYS A 245 4.25 14.76 -34.41
N GLU A 246 3.01 14.32 -34.45
CA GLU A 246 1.83 15.19 -34.64
C GLU A 246 1.12 15.32 -33.29
N VAL A 247 0.78 16.54 -32.90
CA VAL A 247 0.06 16.80 -31.66
C VAL A 247 -1.38 16.30 -31.80
N VAL A 248 -1.77 15.39 -30.91
CA VAL A 248 -3.13 14.86 -30.82
C VAL A 248 -3.91 15.72 -29.81
N ASP A 249 -3.44 15.77 -28.57
CA ASP A 249 -4.00 16.64 -27.54
C ASP A 249 -3.02 17.80 -27.28
N GLY A 250 -3.44 19.02 -27.64
CA GLY A 250 -2.67 20.24 -27.46
C GLY A 250 -2.62 20.74 -26.01
N GLY A 251 -1.73 21.69 -25.74
CA GLY A 251 -1.55 22.27 -24.40
C GLY A 251 -0.31 23.15 -24.28
N GLU A 252 0.00 23.59 -23.07
CA GLU A 252 1.14 24.47 -22.80
C GLU A 252 2.35 23.67 -22.32
N LEU A 253 3.35 23.48 -23.19
CA LEU A 253 4.62 22.83 -22.85
C LEU A 253 5.55 23.82 -22.13
N LYS A 254 5.91 23.50 -20.88
CA LYS A 254 6.94 24.25 -20.13
C LYS A 254 8.25 23.44 -20.04
N SER A 255 9.24 23.98 -19.34
CA SER A 255 10.53 23.30 -19.17
C SER A 255 10.41 22.03 -18.33
N ARG A 256 11.21 21.01 -18.66
CA ARG A 256 11.43 19.83 -17.80
C ARG A 256 10.17 19.05 -17.45
N ARG A 257 9.22 19.00 -18.40
CA ARG A 257 7.99 18.20 -18.29
C ARG A 257 8.29 16.73 -18.43
N HIS A 258 7.56 15.90 -17.71
CA HIS A 258 7.70 14.46 -17.77
C HIS A 258 7.22 13.95 -19.12
N LEU A 259 7.98 13.02 -19.71
CA LEU A 259 7.64 12.36 -20.96
C LEU A 259 7.47 10.86 -20.70
N ASN A 260 6.35 10.30 -21.16
CA ASN A 260 6.07 8.87 -21.11
C ASN A 260 5.68 8.39 -22.51
N VAL A 261 5.93 7.11 -22.80
CA VAL A 261 5.48 6.48 -24.04
C VAL A 261 4.37 5.52 -23.67
N ARG A 262 3.17 5.69 -24.23
CA ARG A 262 2.03 4.84 -23.84
C ARG A 262 2.33 3.37 -24.14
N GLY A 263 2.14 2.51 -23.15
CA GLY A 263 2.35 1.07 -23.24
C GLY A 263 3.81 0.62 -23.24
N LYS A 264 4.77 1.53 -23.02
CA LYS A 264 6.21 1.21 -22.97
C LYS A 264 6.89 1.97 -21.84
N SER A 265 7.86 1.34 -21.21
CA SER A 265 8.69 2.00 -20.21
C SER A 265 10.07 2.30 -20.79
N ALA A 266 10.65 3.45 -20.43
CA ALA A 266 11.97 3.85 -20.93
C ALA A 266 13.05 2.86 -20.48
N THR A 267 14.04 2.52 -21.31
CA THR A 267 15.13 1.56 -21.02
C THR A 267 16.19 2.09 -20.04
N LEU A 268 15.76 2.82 -19.01
CA LEU A 268 16.58 3.29 -17.91
C LEU A 268 16.65 2.26 -16.76
N PRO A 269 17.75 2.22 -15.99
CA PRO A 269 17.82 1.46 -14.76
C PRO A 269 16.81 1.98 -13.74
N SER A 270 16.12 1.07 -13.03
CA SER A 270 15.10 1.44 -12.04
C SER A 270 15.66 2.16 -10.81
N ILE A 271 16.94 1.94 -10.47
CA ILE A 271 17.63 2.64 -9.38
C ILE A 271 18.77 3.45 -10.00
N THR A 272 18.68 4.77 -9.91
CA THR A 272 19.69 5.70 -10.40
C THR A 272 20.85 5.84 -9.41
N ASP A 273 21.96 6.46 -9.85
CA ASP A 273 23.08 6.78 -8.95
C ASP A 273 22.64 7.65 -7.76
N LYS A 274 21.74 8.62 -8.01
CA LYS A 274 21.12 9.44 -6.96
C LYS A 274 20.29 8.58 -6.01
N ASP A 275 19.49 7.65 -6.52
CA ASP A 275 18.70 6.76 -5.67
C ASP A 275 19.61 5.90 -4.77
N TRP A 276 20.78 5.47 -5.24
CA TRP A 276 21.75 4.77 -4.40
C TRP A 276 22.32 5.64 -3.28
N GLU A 277 22.49 6.94 -3.49
CA GLU A 277 22.85 7.90 -2.44
C GLU A 277 21.71 8.06 -1.42
N ASP A 278 20.47 8.19 -1.89
CA ASP A 278 19.28 8.27 -1.03
C ASP A 278 19.07 6.97 -0.23
N ILE A 279 19.34 5.81 -0.84
CA ILE A 279 19.31 4.51 -0.18
C ILE A 279 20.37 4.47 0.93
N LYS A 280 21.61 4.88 0.69
CA LYS A 280 22.64 4.96 1.75
C LYS A 280 22.19 5.84 2.91
N PHE A 281 21.67 7.03 2.60
CA PHE A 281 21.12 7.95 3.60
C PHE A 281 20.00 7.29 4.44
N GLY A 282 19.11 6.52 3.83
CA GLY A 282 18.07 5.78 4.54
C GLY A 282 18.62 4.67 5.44
N VAL A 283 19.66 3.96 5.01
CA VAL A 283 20.32 2.91 5.82
C VAL A 283 20.97 3.52 7.05
N ASP A 284 21.73 4.61 6.88
CA ASP A 284 22.40 5.33 7.97
C ASP A 284 21.39 5.86 9.00
N ASN A 285 20.18 6.17 8.56
CA ASN A 285 19.08 6.65 9.39
C ASN A 285 18.13 5.58 9.92
N GLU A 286 18.36 4.31 9.60
CA GLU A 286 17.55 3.20 10.10
C GLU A 286 16.03 3.38 9.83
N ILE A 287 15.68 3.85 8.64
CA ILE A 287 14.27 4.00 8.25
C ILE A 287 13.57 2.63 8.15
N ASP A 288 12.23 2.61 8.08
CA ASP A 288 11.47 1.36 8.13
C ASP A 288 11.19 0.77 6.75
N PHE A 289 10.98 1.63 5.74
CA PHE A 289 10.57 1.24 4.40
C PHE A 289 11.28 2.02 3.30
N TYR A 290 11.61 1.34 2.20
CA TYR A 290 11.83 1.97 0.89
C TYR A 290 10.59 1.80 0.03
N ALA A 291 10.14 2.87 -0.62
CA ALA A 291 9.26 2.79 -1.79
C ALA A 291 10.13 2.96 -3.05
N VAL A 292 10.22 1.90 -3.86
CA VAL A 292 11.12 1.87 -5.03
C VAL A 292 10.34 2.14 -6.30
N SER A 293 10.73 3.19 -7.01
CA SER A 293 10.11 3.69 -8.24
C SER A 293 10.56 2.89 -9.48
N PHE A 294 9.71 2.87 -10.49
CA PHE A 294 9.87 2.35 -11.86
C PHE A 294 10.46 0.94 -11.91
N VAL A 295 10.05 0.07 -10.99
CA VAL A 295 10.49 -1.32 -10.96
C VAL A 295 9.82 -2.09 -12.10
N LYS A 296 10.63 -2.67 -12.97
CA LYS A 296 10.16 -3.44 -14.13
C LYS A 296 10.19 -4.94 -13.91
N ASP A 297 11.11 -5.41 -13.06
CA ASP A 297 11.36 -6.83 -12.81
C ASP A 297 11.79 -7.09 -11.36
N ALA A 298 11.86 -8.37 -11.01
CA ALA A 298 12.27 -8.81 -9.67
C ALA A 298 13.77 -8.62 -9.39
N GLN A 299 14.61 -8.47 -10.41
CA GLN A 299 16.06 -8.41 -10.26
C GLN A 299 16.47 -7.16 -9.48
N VAL A 300 15.86 -6.01 -9.79
CA VAL A 300 16.05 -4.74 -9.06
C VAL A 300 15.80 -4.92 -7.56
N VAL A 301 14.73 -5.63 -7.20
CA VAL A 301 14.36 -5.89 -5.80
C VAL A 301 15.39 -6.80 -5.11
N HIS A 302 15.87 -7.83 -5.81
CA HIS A 302 16.90 -8.72 -5.29
C HIS A 302 18.23 -8.01 -5.06
N GLU A 303 18.62 -7.10 -5.95
CA GLU A 303 19.82 -6.28 -5.83
C GLU A 303 19.76 -5.38 -4.60
N LEU A 304 18.67 -4.64 -4.44
CA LEU A 304 18.48 -3.80 -3.25
C LEU A 304 18.47 -4.65 -1.97
N LYS A 305 17.73 -5.76 -1.93
CA LYS A 305 17.72 -6.65 -0.76
C LYS A 305 19.10 -7.25 -0.45
N LYS A 306 19.91 -7.55 -1.47
CA LYS A 306 21.28 -8.02 -1.28
C LYS A 306 22.15 -6.94 -0.65
N TYR A 307 22.01 -5.70 -1.12
CA TYR A 307 22.70 -4.54 -0.53
C TYR A 307 22.30 -4.34 0.94
N LEU A 308 20.99 -4.31 1.25
CA LEU A 308 20.51 -4.15 2.63
C LEU A 308 21.02 -5.23 3.57
N ARG A 309 21.04 -6.50 3.12
CA ARG A 309 21.66 -7.59 3.88
C ARG A 309 23.15 -7.40 4.12
N SER A 310 23.89 -6.88 3.13
CA SER A 310 25.33 -6.62 3.30
C SER A 310 25.62 -5.51 4.32
N CYS A 311 24.67 -4.59 4.52
CA CYS A 311 24.74 -3.54 5.54
C CYS A 311 24.12 -3.95 6.88
N ASN A 312 23.63 -5.19 7.02
CA ASN A 312 22.83 -5.63 8.17
C ASN A 312 21.61 -4.72 8.46
N ALA A 313 21.03 -4.15 7.41
CA ALA A 313 19.88 -3.25 7.48
C ALA A 313 18.58 -4.05 7.35
N ASP A 314 17.69 -3.89 8.33
CA ASP A 314 16.40 -4.57 8.39
C ASP A 314 15.28 -3.62 7.94
N ILE A 315 15.30 -3.28 6.65
CA ILE A 315 14.41 -2.29 6.01
C ILE A 315 13.59 -3.00 4.93
N HIS A 316 12.28 -2.79 4.92
CA HIS A 316 11.39 -3.46 3.98
C HIS A 316 11.30 -2.71 2.64
N VAL A 317 11.28 -3.46 1.55
CA VAL A 317 11.20 -2.92 0.18
C VAL A 317 9.75 -3.00 -0.34
N ILE A 318 9.10 -1.85 -0.45
CA ILE A 318 7.78 -1.67 -1.06
C ILE A 318 7.99 -1.26 -2.52
N VAL A 319 7.50 -2.07 -3.47
CA VAL A 319 7.66 -1.77 -4.90
C VAL A 319 6.49 -0.92 -5.40
N LYS A 320 6.78 0.19 -6.08
CA LYS A 320 5.76 0.98 -6.77
C LYS A 320 5.47 0.35 -8.13
N ILE A 321 4.21 -0.05 -8.31
CA ILE A 321 3.68 -0.58 -9.56
C ILE A 321 3.16 0.60 -10.37
N GLU A 322 3.99 1.09 -11.28
CA GLU A 322 3.77 2.32 -12.05
C GLU A 322 4.04 2.17 -13.55
N SER A 323 4.70 1.10 -13.95
CA SER A 323 5.17 0.93 -15.32
C SER A 323 4.39 -0.14 -16.07
N ALA A 324 4.21 0.02 -17.38
CA ALA A 324 3.60 -0.99 -18.24
C ALA A 324 4.38 -2.32 -18.16
N ASP A 325 5.71 -2.25 -18.09
CA ASP A 325 6.61 -3.42 -17.97
C ASP A 325 6.43 -4.18 -16.65
N SER A 326 5.97 -3.52 -15.58
CA SER A 326 5.75 -4.18 -14.29
C SER A 326 4.57 -5.17 -14.34
N ILE A 327 3.56 -4.90 -15.18
CA ILE A 327 2.31 -5.68 -15.25
C ILE A 327 2.53 -7.16 -15.61
N PRO A 328 3.21 -7.51 -16.73
CA PRO A 328 3.49 -8.92 -17.03
C PRO A 328 4.40 -9.58 -15.99
N ASN A 329 5.22 -8.79 -15.28
CA ASN A 329 6.19 -9.28 -14.28
C ASN A 329 5.65 -9.31 -12.85
N LEU A 330 4.39 -8.91 -12.62
CA LEU A 330 3.77 -8.80 -11.29
C LEU A 330 4.02 -10.00 -10.38
N PRO A 331 3.84 -11.27 -10.82
CA PRO A 331 4.06 -12.41 -9.94
C PRO A 331 5.49 -12.49 -9.40
N SER A 332 6.49 -12.18 -10.24
CA SER A 332 7.90 -12.23 -9.85
C SER A 332 8.26 -11.07 -8.92
N ILE A 333 7.79 -9.86 -9.23
CA ILE A 333 8.02 -8.65 -8.44
C ILE A 333 7.40 -8.81 -7.05
N ILE A 334 6.11 -9.20 -7.01
CA ILE A 334 5.38 -9.41 -5.77
C ILE A 334 6.04 -10.52 -4.94
N SER A 335 6.60 -11.56 -5.56
CA SER A 335 7.35 -12.59 -4.83
C SER A 335 8.66 -12.06 -4.20
N ALA A 336 9.37 -11.17 -4.89
CA ALA A 336 10.66 -10.63 -4.45
C ALA A 336 10.57 -9.53 -3.38
N CYS A 337 9.54 -8.68 -3.41
CA CYS A 337 9.42 -7.50 -2.52
C CYS A 337 8.92 -7.83 -1.10
N ASP A 338 8.79 -6.84 -0.23
CA ASP A 338 8.15 -6.98 1.09
C ASP A 338 6.74 -6.39 1.12
N GLY A 339 6.34 -5.67 0.07
CA GLY A 339 5.02 -5.08 -0.14
C GLY A 339 4.94 -4.38 -1.49
N ALA A 340 3.76 -3.88 -1.86
CA ALA A 340 3.57 -3.14 -3.10
C ALA A 340 2.81 -1.83 -2.87
N MET A 341 2.98 -0.88 -3.79
CA MET A 341 2.25 0.37 -3.86
C MET A 341 1.65 0.51 -5.25
N VAL A 342 0.33 0.62 -5.34
CA VAL A 342 -0.38 0.91 -6.59
C VAL A 342 -0.32 2.42 -6.81
N ALA A 343 0.58 2.87 -7.69
CA ALA A 343 0.76 4.28 -8.02
C ALA A 343 -0.11 4.66 -9.22
N ARG A 344 -1.38 4.96 -8.95
CA ARG A 344 -2.44 5.06 -9.97
C ARG A 344 -2.23 6.18 -10.98
N GLY A 345 -1.67 7.31 -10.55
CA GLY A 345 -1.33 8.45 -11.42
C GLY A 345 -0.28 8.06 -12.44
N ASP A 346 0.83 7.46 -12.00
CA ASP A 346 1.90 7.01 -12.88
C ASP A 346 1.46 5.83 -13.76
N LEU A 347 0.72 4.88 -13.19
CA LEU A 347 0.18 3.74 -13.93
C LEU A 347 -0.82 4.17 -15.01
N GLY A 348 -1.68 5.15 -14.70
CA GLY A 348 -2.63 5.74 -15.67
C GLY A 348 -1.98 6.66 -16.69
N ALA A 349 -0.73 7.06 -16.47
CA ALA A 349 0.08 7.71 -17.51
C ALA A 349 0.59 6.68 -18.52
N GLU A 350 1.05 5.50 -18.10
CA GLU A 350 1.59 4.49 -19.02
C GLU A 350 0.52 3.60 -19.67
N LEU A 351 -0.62 3.38 -19.00
CA LEU A 351 -1.68 2.48 -19.44
C LEU A 351 -3.01 3.22 -19.70
N PRO A 352 -3.95 2.63 -20.46
CA PRO A 352 -5.30 3.17 -20.57
C PRO A 352 -5.93 3.35 -19.18
N ILE A 353 -6.52 4.52 -18.94
CA ILE A 353 -7.04 4.91 -17.62
C ILE A 353 -8.16 3.99 -17.13
N GLU A 354 -8.90 3.39 -18.05
CA GLU A 354 -9.97 2.43 -17.79
C GLU A 354 -9.46 1.07 -17.28
N GLU A 355 -8.19 0.72 -17.52
CA GLU A 355 -7.57 -0.52 -17.05
C GLU A 355 -7.06 -0.39 -15.61
N VAL A 356 -6.73 0.84 -15.16
CA VAL A 356 -6.12 1.10 -13.85
C VAL A 356 -6.95 0.55 -12.67
N PRO A 357 -8.29 0.72 -12.61
CA PRO A 357 -9.08 0.14 -11.55
C PRO A 357 -9.03 -1.40 -11.51
N LEU A 358 -9.01 -2.05 -12.68
CA LEU A 358 -8.94 -3.52 -12.78
C LEU A 358 -7.58 -4.03 -12.29
N LEU A 359 -6.50 -3.33 -12.66
CA LEU A 359 -5.15 -3.65 -12.22
C LEU A 359 -4.96 -3.41 -10.73
N GLN A 360 -5.53 -2.33 -10.17
CA GLN A 360 -5.53 -2.09 -8.72
C GLN A 360 -6.11 -3.28 -7.96
N GLU A 361 -7.31 -3.74 -8.36
CA GLU A 361 -7.96 -4.89 -7.72
C GLU A 361 -7.09 -6.15 -7.83
N ASP A 362 -6.48 -6.41 -8.99
CA ASP A 362 -5.60 -7.57 -9.20
C ASP A 362 -4.32 -7.50 -8.36
N ILE A 363 -3.66 -6.34 -8.30
CA ILE A 363 -2.45 -6.14 -7.50
C ILE A 363 -2.76 -6.33 -6.00
N ILE A 364 -3.86 -5.75 -5.51
CA ILE A 364 -4.29 -5.93 -4.11
C ILE A 364 -4.54 -7.41 -3.83
N ARG A 365 -5.28 -8.10 -4.70
CA ARG A 365 -5.60 -9.53 -4.55
C ARG A 365 -4.33 -10.40 -4.50
N ARG A 366 -3.37 -10.15 -5.39
CA ARG A 366 -2.08 -10.89 -5.44
C ARG A 366 -1.21 -10.62 -4.23
N CYS A 367 -1.08 -9.37 -3.80
CA CYS A 367 -0.31 -9.04 -2.59
C CYS A 367 -0.90 -9.74 -1.38
N ARG A 368 -2.24 -9.71 -1.26
CA ARG A 368 -2.95 -10.42 -0.19
C ARG A 368 -2.72 -11.92 -0.25
N SER A 369 -2.79 -12.58 -1.42
CA SER A 369 -2.61 -14.04 -1.51
C SER A 369 -1.21 -14.51 -1.06
N VAL A 370 -0.21 -13.63 -1.09
CA VAL A 370 1.14 -13.89 -0.55
C VAL A 370 1.44 -13.15 0.76
N GLN A 371 0.41 -12.63 1.44
CA GLN A 371 0.48 -11.99 2.75
C GLN A 371 1.38 -10.74 2.82
N LYS A 372 1.49 -10.01 1.71
CA LYS A 372 2.27 -8.77 1.62
C LYS A 372 1.34 -7.56 1.71
N PRO A 373 1.73 -6.51 2.46
CA PRO A 373 0.96 -5.29 2.57
C PRO A 373 0.93 -4.57 1.22
N VAL A 374 -0.22 -3.97 0.92
CA VAL A 374 -0.43 -3.17 -0.29
C VAL A 374 -0.93 -1.77 0.07
N ILE A 375 -0.34 -0.78 -0.58
CA ILE A 375 -0.66 0.64 -0.44
C ILE A 375 -1.36 1.12 -1.71
N VAL A 376 -2.52 1.75 -1.59
CA VAL A 376 -3.15 2.45 -2.72
C VAL A 376 -2.77 3.94 -2.64
N ALA A 377 -2.16 4.44 -3.71
CA ALA A 377 -1.52 5.74 -3.75
C ALA A 377 -1.99 6.62 -4.91
N THR A 378 -1.79 7.93 -4.75
CA THR A 378 -2.11 9.02 -5.70
C THR A 378 -3.60 9.19 -5.98
N ASN A 379 -4.03 10.40 -6.35
CA ASN A 379 -5.40 10.75 -6.74
C ASN A 379 -6.47 10.35 -5.70
N MET A 380 -6.13 10.37 -4.41
CA MET A 380 -7.07 9.99 -3.34
C MET A 380 -7.94 11.17 -2.92
N LEU A 381 -7.34 12.30 -2.54
CA LEU A 381 -8.03 13.53 -2.13
C LEU A 381 -7.40 14.76 -2.80
N GLU A 382 -7.01 14.65 -4.07
CA GLU A 382 -6.26 15.68 -4.82
C GLU A 382 -6.91 17.07 -4.72
N SER A 383 -8.25 17.15 -4.81
CA SER A 383 -8.98 18.41 -4.69
C SER A 383 -8.74 19.12 -3.35
N MET A 384 -8.37 18.38 -2.30
CA MET A 384 -8.11 18.91 -0.97
C MET A 384 -6.75 19.61 -0.81
N ILE A 385 -5.91 19.59 -1.85
CA ILE A 385 -4.74 20.48 -1.93
C ILE A 385 -5.20 21.94 -1.86
N ASP A 386 -6.26 22.27 -2.60
CA ASP A 386 -6.76 23.63 -2.73
C ASP A 386 -8.08 23.90 -2.00
N HIS A 387 -8.88 22.85 -1.75
CA HIS A 387 -10.21 22.96 -1.20
C HIS A 387 -10.34 22.28 0.18
N PRO A 388 -11.18 22.79 1.10
CA PRO A 388 -11.31 22.23 2.44
C PRO A 388 -12.13 20.94 2.50
N THR A 389 -12.78 20.55 1.39
CA THR A 389 -13.75 19.45 1.32
C THR A 389 -13.49 18.66 0.03
N PRO A 390 -13.49 17.32 0.07
CA PRO A 390 -13.27 16.51 -1.12
C PRO A 390 -14.54 16.44 -1.99
N THR A 391 -14.37 15.94 -3.20
CA THR A 391 -15.47 15.54 -4.07
C THR A 391 -16.10 14.21 -3.59
N ARG A 392 -17.33 13.93 -4.03
CA ARG A 392 -17.98 12.64 -3.76
C ARG A 392 -17.28 11.47 -4.47
N ALA A 393 -16.65 11.73 -5.62
CA ALA A 393 -15.91 10.74 -6.37
C ALA A 393 -14.67 10.27 -5.58
N GLU A 394 -13.89 11.21 -5.04
CA GLU A 394 -12.72 10.92 -4.19
C GLU A 394 -13.10 10.13 -2.93
N VAL A 395 -14.20 10.49 -2.26
CA VAL A 395 -14.70 9.72 -1.11
C VAL A 395 -15.10 8.30 -1.49
N SER A 396 -15.75 8.13 -2.64
CA SER A 396 -16.12 6.81 -3.16
C SER A 396 -14.88 5.97 -3.49
N ASP A 397 -13.86 6.60 -4.07
CA ASP A 397 -12.62 5.97 -4.47
C ASP A 397 -11.83 5.43 -3.26
N ILE A 398 -11.70 6.22 -2.19
CA ILE A 398 -11.14 5.74 -0.90
C ILE A 398 -11.92 4.53 -0.39
N ALA A 399 -13.26 4.61 -0.40
CA ALA A 399 -14.10 3.53 0.10
C ALA A 399 -13.93 2.23 -0.73
N ILE A 400 -13.67 2.34 -2.03
CA ILE A 400 -13.38 1.19 -2.90
C ILE A 400 -12.03 0.56 -2.54
N ALA A 401 -10.96 1.36 -2.43
CA ALA A 401 -9.63 0.86 -2.03
C ALA A 401 -9.67 0.12 -0.69
N VAL A 402 -10.43 0.63 0.28
CA VAL A 402 -10.63 -0.03 1.59
C VAL A 402 -11.42 -1.34 1.43
N LYS A 403 -12.48 -1.38 0.62
CA LYS A 403 -13.30 -2.58 0.36
C LYS A 403 -12.51 -3.69 -0.33
N GLU A 404 -11.64 -3.34 -1.27
CA GLU A 404 -10.76 -4.29 -1.96
C GLU A 404 -9.71 -4.90 -1.01
N GLY A 405 -9.49 -4.24 0.13
CA GLY A 405 -8.69 -4.75 1.22
C GLY A 405 -7.25 -4.22 1.22
N ALA A 406 -7.04 -2.99 0.74
CA ALA A 406 -5.78 -2.29 0.89
C ALA A 406 -5.34 -2.23 2.37
N ASP A 407 -4.06 -2.49 2.63
CA ASP A 407 -3.50 -2.35 3.98
C ASP A 407 -3.35 -0.89 4.35
N ALA A 408 -3.00 -0.04 3.38
CA ALA A 408 -2.89 1.39 3.58
C ALA A 408 -3.39 2.20 2.38
N VAL A 409 -3.76 3.44 2.66
CA VAL A 409 -4.08 4.50 1.69
C VAL A 409 -3.11 5.67 1.88
N MET A 410 -2.74 6.35 0.79
CA MET A 410 -1.69 7.37 0.83
C MET A 410 -2.18 8.76 0.41
N LEU A 411 -1.74 9.77 1.16
CA LEU A 411 -1.84 11.19 0.82
C LEU A 411 -0.49 11.69 0.30
N SER A 412 -0.51 12.34 -0.85
CA SER A 412 0.63 12.87 -1.59
C SER A 412 0.72 14.39 -1.41
N GLY A 413 0.26 15.17 -2.40
CA GLY A 413 0.31 16.64 -2.36
C GLY A 413 -0.55 17.23 -1.24
N GLU A 414 -1.63 16.52 -0.85
CA GLU A 414 -2.60 16.94 0.15
C GLU A 414 -1.95 17.25 1.51
N THR A 415 -0.99 16.42 1.92
CA THR A 415 -0.25 16.61 3.17
C THR A 415 1.12 17.26 2.97
N ALA A 416 1.71 17.18 1.77
CA ALA A 416 3.04 17.74 1.54
C ALA A 416 3.01 19.26 1.38
N HIS A 417 2.11 19.79 0.55
CA HIS A 417 2.02 21.22 0.23
C HIS A 417 0.58 21.75 0.16
N GLY A 418 -0.41 20.92 0.48
CA GLY A 418 -1.82 21.32 0.50
C GLY A 418 -2.14 22.35 1.59
N LYS A 419 -3.22 23.12 1.36
CA LYS A 419 -3.74 24.14 2.29
C LYS A 419 -4.42 23.54 3.52
N PHE A 420 -4.88 22.27 3.43
CA PHE A 420 -5.71 21.63 4.46
C PHE A 420 -5.20 20.24 4.89
N PRO A 421 -3.91 20.08 5.25
CA PRO A 421 -3.30 18.76 5.47
C PRO A 421 -3.99 17.95 6.58
N LEU A 422 -4.31 18.56 7.73
CA LEU A 422 -5.00 17.88 8.83
C LEU A 422 -6.44 17.48 8.46
N LYS A 423 -7.13 18.28 7.64
CA LYS A 423 -8.48 17.93 7.19
C LYS A 423 -8.44 16.75 6.22
N ALA A 424 -7.45 16.70 5.32
CA ALA A 424 -7.27 15.57 4.40
C ALA A 424 -7.05 14.25 5.17
N VAL A 425 -6.17 14.24 6.18
CA VAL A 425 -5.97 13.06 7.04
C VAL A 425 -7.26 12.70 7.78
N LYS A 426 -7.98 13.68 8.34
CA LYS A 426 -9.24 13.44 9.05
C LYS A 426 -10.32 12.84 8.14
N VAL A 427 -10.43 13.31 6.90
CA VAL A 427 -11.34 12.76 5.89
C VAL A 427 -10.94 11.33 5.58
N MET A 428 -9.68 11.08 5.24
CA MET A 428 -9.17 9.73 4.96
C MET A 428 -9.46 8.76 6.11
N HIS A 429 -9.19 9.19 7.35
CA HIS A 429 -9.50 8.43 8.57
C HIS A 429 -10.99 8.11 8.68
N THR A 430 -11.85 9.12 8.52
CA THR A 430 -13.30 8.98 8.70
C THR A 430 -13.91 8.07 7.64
N VAL A 431 -13.49 8.20 6.39
CA VAL A 431 -13.98 7.36 5.28
C VAL A 431 -13.55 5.91 5.47
N ALA A 432 -12.29 5.66 5.82
CA ALA A 432 -11.80 4.32 6.10
C ALA A 432 -12.57 3.67 7.26
N LEU A 433 -12.66 4.37 8.39
CA LEU A 433 -13.38 3.90 9.58
C LEU A 433 -14.86 3.59 9.28
N ARG A 434 -15.55 4.49 8.56
CA ARG A 434 -16.95 4.30 8.21
C ARG A 434 -17.13 3.13 7.25
N THR A 435 -16.25 3.00 6.26
CA THR A 435 -16.29 1.90 5.29
C THR A 435 -16.08 0.57 5.99
N GLU A 436 -15.04 0.45 6.83
CA GLU A 436 -14.76 -0.74 7.63
C GLU A 436 -15.96 -1.14 8.51
N SER A 437 -16.61 -0.17 9.16
CA SER A 437 -17.79 -0.42 10.01
C SER A 437 -19.01 -0.94 9.24
N SER A 438 -19.05 -0.73 7.91
CA SER A 438 -20.14 -1.19 7.05
C SER A 438 -19.92 -2.58 6.45
N LEU A 439 -18.70 -3.12 6.59
CA LEU A 439 -18.37 -4.45 6.05
C LEU A 439 -19.00 -5.53 6.92
N PRO A 440 -19.55 -6.61 6.32
CA PRO A 440 -20.09 -7.71 7.09
C PRO A 440 -18.95 -8.42 7.84
N VAL A 441 -19.13 -8.60 9.15
CA VAL A 441 -18.22 -9.43 9.93
C VAL A 441 -18.46 -10.89 9.55
N THR A 442 -17.49 -11.48 8.86
CA THR A 442 -17.50 -12.90 8.53
C THR A 442 -16.78 -13.67 9.64
N ALA A 443 -17.47 -14.66 10.23
CA ALA A 443 -16.88 -15.50 11.27
C ALA A 443 -15.67 -16.28 10.74
N ILE A 444 -15.74 -16.76 9.49
CA ILE A 444 -14.69 -17.51 8.84
C ILE A 444 -13.98 -16.59 7.84
N PRO A 445 -12.66 -16.34 8.00
CA PRO A 445 -11.88 -15.59 7.02
C PRO A 445 -11.90 -16.26 5.64
N ALA A 446 -11.79 -15.45 4.57
CA ALA A 446 -11.55 -16.00 3.25
C ALA A 446 -10.16 -16.67 3.21
N GLY A 447 -10.08 -17.92 2.76
CA GLY A 447 -8.83 -18.67 2.63
C GLY A 447 -9.04 -20.05 2.02
N GLU A 448 -8.05 -20.52 1.25
CA GLU A 448 -8.08 -21.85 0.66
C GLU A 448 -7.59 -22.91 1.66
N PHE A 449 -8.48 -23.82 2.06
CA PHE A 449 -8.18 -24.88 3.04
C PHE A 449 -7.10 -25.87 2.60
N ASN A 450 -6.77 -25.91 1.30
CA ASN A 450 -5.84 -26.88 0.72
C ASN A 450 -4.35 -26.53 0.95
N ALA A 451 -4.02 -25.31 1.38
CA ALA A 451 -2.63 -24.85 1.56
C ALA A 451 -2.03 -25.14 2.96
N PHE A 452 -2.84 -25.57 3.94
CA PHE A 452 -2.43 -25.63 5.35
C PHE A 452 -1.44 -26.74 5.72
N LYS A 453 -1.29 -27.79 4.90
CA LYS A 453 -0.60 -29.03 5.30
C LYS A 453 0.89 -28.87 5.66
N SER A 454 1.52 -27.74 5.35
CA SER A 454 2.94 -27.48 5.66
C SER A 454 3.21 -26.14 6.36
N ARG A 455 2.18 -25.39 6.78
CA ARG A 455 2.34 -24.03 7.33
C ARG A 455 1.55 -23.83 8.62
N MET A 456 2.08 -24.35 9.74
CA MET A 456 1.43 -24.27 11.05
C MET A 456 1.07 -22.84 11.48
N GLY A 457 1.92 -21.85 11.19
CA GLY A 457 1.67 -20.45 11.54
C GLY A 457 0.39 -19.90 10.92
N GLU A 458 0.16 -20.17 9.62
CA GLU A 458 -1.03 -19.75 8.89
C GLU A 458 -2.29 -20.44 9.43
N MET A 459 -2.21 -21.75 9.70
CA MET A 459 -3.33 -22.51 10.27
C MET A 459 -3.76 -21.95 11.64
N PHE A 460 -2.80 -21.65 12.52
CA PHE A 460 -3.09 -21.06 13.83
C PHE A 460 -3.67 -19.65 13.71
N ALA A 461 -3.13 -18.83 12.81
CA ALA A 461 -3.67 -17.50 12.57
C ALA A 461 -5.12 -17.56 12.05
N PHE A 462 -5.42 -18.45 11.10
CA PHE A 462 -6.76 -18.65 10.57
C PHE A 462 -7.77 -19.04 11.66
N HIS A 463 -7.44 -20.05 12.48
CA HIS A 463 -8.33 -20.51 13.54
C HIS A 463 -8.46 -19.49 14.68
N ALA A 464 -7.37 -18.77 15.01
CA ALA A 464 -7.42 -17.71 16.00
C ALA A 464 -8.31 -16.55 15.54
N THR A 465 -8.21 -16.13 14.27
CA THR A 465 -9.09 -15.12 13.70
C THR A 465 -10.53 -15.59 13.67
N THR A 466 -10.78 -16.86 13.31
CA THR A 466 -12.13 -17.43 13.32
C THR A 466 -12.74 -17.37 14.73
N MET A 467 -11.97 -17.74 15.74
CA MET A 467 -12.37 -17.70 17.14
C MET A 467 -12.62 -16.27 17.63
N ALA A 468 -11.70 -15.36 17.33
CA ALA A 468 -11.82 -13.95 17.69
C ALA A 468 -13.05 -13.29 17.05
N ASN A 469 -13.32 -13.57 15.77
CA ASN A 469 -14.50 -13.07 15.07
C ASN A 469 -15.80 -13.64 15.64
N THR A 470 -15.82 -14.93 15.96
CA THR A 470 -17.00 -15.60 16.53
C THR A 470 -17.33 -15.08 17.92
N LEU A 471 -16.31 -14.85 18.75
CA LEU A 471 -16.47 -14.38 20.12
C LEU A 471 -16.48 -12.85 20.23
N ALA A 472 -16.27 -12.13 19.12
CA ALA A 472 -16.11 -10.68 19.08
C ALA A 472 -15.05 -10.15 20.07
N THR A 473 -13.90 -10.82 20.17
CA THR A 473 -12.83 -10.47 21.14
C THR A 473 -11.66 -9.77 20.45
N PRO A 474 -11.03 -8.76 21.09
CA PRO A 474 -9.74 -8.25 20.65
C PRO A 474 -8.67 -9.34 20.66
N MET A 475 -7.71 -9.24 19.74
CA MET A 475 -6.62 -10.22 19.65
C MET A 475 -5.36 -9.66 20.30
N ILE A 476 -4.65 -10.50 21.04
CA ILE A 476 -3.33 -10.19 21.60
C ILE A 476 -2.33 -11.18 21.03
N VAL A 477 -1.21 -10.67 20.51
CA VAL A 477 -0.09 -11.48 20.05
C VAL A 477 1.21 -10.90 20.57
N PHE A 478 2.07 -11.75 21.10
CA PHE A 478 3.44 -11.38 21.45
C PHE A 478 4.39 -11.85 20.36
N THR A 479 5.29 -10.98 19.89
CA THR A 479 6.15 -11.29 18.75
C THR A 479 7.52 -10.60 18.82
N ARG A 480 8.57 -11.33 18.43
CA ARG A 480 9.94 -10.80 18.26
C ARG A 480 10.28 -10.45 16.81
N THR A 481 9.57 -11.01 15.84
CA THR A 481 9.87 -10.85 14.40
C THR A 481 8.69 -10.28 13.61
N GLY A 482 7.49 -10.20 14.21
CA GLY A 482 6.27 -9.76 13.54
C GLY A 482 5.52 -10.85 12.77
N SER A 483 6.12 -12.03 12.51
CA SER A 483 5.54 -13.05 11.64
C SER A 483 4.10 -13.44 11.98
N MET A 484 3.80 -13.80 13.23
CA MET A 484 2.43 -14.17 13.64
C MET A 484 1.46 -12.99 13.56
N ALA A 485 1.92 -11.77 13.88
CA ALA A 485 1.11 -10.57 13.77
C ALA A 485 0.70 -10.28 12.30
N ILE A 486 1.62 -10.49 11.36
CA ILE A 486 1.39 -10.37 9.92
C ILE A 486 0.39 -11.42 9.44
N HIS A 487 0.55 -12.68 9.84
CA HIS A 487 -0.41 -13.74 9.49
C HIS A 487 -1.83 -13.42 10.00
N LEU A 488 -1.95 -12.93 11.24
CA LEU A 488 -3.24 -12.50 11.79
C LEU A 488 -3.85 -11.33 11.01
N SER A 489 -3.04 -10.32 10.67
CA SER A 489 -3.48 -9.17 9.87
C SER A 489 -4.01 -9.58 8.49
N HIS A 490 -3.37 -10.56 7.86
CA HIS A 490 -3.78 -11.09 6.56
C HIS A 490 -5.20 -11.69 6.58
N TYR A 491 -5.59 -12.39 7.65
CA TYR A 491 -6.93 -12.95 7.80
C TYR A 491 -8.01 -11.92 8.17
N ARG A 492 -7.65 -10.63 8.30
CA ARG A 492 -8.55 -9.49 8.51
C ARG A 492 -9.57 -9.71 9.65
N PRO A 493 -9.12 -9.93 10.90
CA PRO A 493 -10.02 -10.04 12.05
C PRO A 493 -10.97 -8.85 12.17
N SER A 494 -12.15 -9.10 12.73
CA SER A 494 -13.17 -8.09 12.99
C SER A 494 -12.79 -7.14 14.12
N SER A 495 -11.84 -7.53 14.98
CA SER A 495 -11.29 -6.72 16.06
C SER A 495 -9.86 -6.24 15.76
N ILE A 496 -9.34 -5.37 16.63
CA ILE A 496 -7.93 -4.92 16.59
C ILE A 496 -7.02 -6.04 17.08
N ILE A 497 -5.83 -6.10 16.49
CA ILE A 497 -4.74 -6.98 16.92
C ILE A 497 -3.71 -6.15 17.67
N PHE A 498 -3.63 -6.33 18.99
CA PHE A 498 -2.57 -5.77 19.82
C PHE A 498 -1.32 -6.64 19.69
N ALA A 499 -0.30 -6.11 19.00
CA ALA A 499 0.95 -6.81 18.75
C ALA A 499 2.05 -6.28 19.66
N PHE A 500 2.31 -7.01 20.74
CA PHE A 500 3.37 -6.67 21.69
C PHE A 500 4.72 -7.17 21.18
N THR A 501 5.73 -6.32 21.26
CA THR A 501 7.11 -6.64 20.88
C THR A 501 8.12 -5.94 21.77
N ASN A 502 9.23 -6.61 22.07
CA ASN A 502 10.39 -6.05 22.75
C ASN A 502 11.44 -5.50 21.75
N GLU A 503 11.13 -5.50 20.45
CA GLU A 503 12.02 -5.02 19.40
C GLU A 503 11.46 -3.73 18.80
N PRO A 504 12.10 -2.56 19.00
CA PRO A 504 11.58 -1.29 18.49
C PRO A 504 11.30 -1.35 16.99
N ARG A 505 12.28 -1.81 16.19
CA ARG A 505 12.16 -1.92 14.71
C ARG A 505 10.98 -2.76 14.25
N VAL A 506 10.59 -3.78 15.02
CA VAL A 506 9.41 -4.59 14.70
C VAL A 506 8.13 -3.79 14.99
N LYS A 507 8.09 -3.01 16.08
CA LYS A 507 6.97 -2.11 16.37
C LYS A 507 6.76 -1.10 15.24
N GLN A 508 7.81 -0.45 14.74
CA GLN A 508 7.66 0.48 13.61
C GLN A 508 7.14 -0.23 12.36
N ARG A 509 7.76 -1.33 11.92
CA ARG A 509 7.34 -2.01 10.68
C ARG A 509 5.91 -2.57 10.73
N LEU A 510 5.46 -3.06 11.89
CA LEU A 510 4.13 -3.63 12.01
C LEU A 510 3.00 -2.60 11.82
N ILE A 511 3.28 -1.30 11.93
CA ILE A 511 2.24 -0.26 11.82
C ILE A 511 1.62 -0.18 10.43
N LEU A 512 2.31 -0.64 9.38
CA LEU A 512 1.81 -0.61 8.00
C LEU A 512 0.72 -1.66 7.72
N TYR A 513 0.65 -2.71 8.53
CA TYR A 513 -0.25 -3.83 8.28
C TYR A 513 -1.65 -3.58 8.84
N HIS A 514 -2.68 -3.93 8.07
CA HIS A 514 -4.07 -3.66 8.43
C HIS A 514 -4.48 -4.21 9.81
N GLY A 515 -5.13 -3.40 10.63
CA GLY A 515 -5.72 -3.81 11.91
C GLY A 515 -4.72 -4.08 13.04
N LEU A 516 -3.42 -3.97 12.78
CA LEU A 516 -2.38 -4.11 13.80
C LEU A 516 -2.19 -2.82 14.60
N MET A 517 -2.13 -2.95 15.92
CA MET A 517 -1.69 -1.91 16.85
C MET A 517 -0.44 -2.42 17.57
N PRO A 518 0.76 -2.10 17.07
CA PRO A 518 2.00 -2.55 17.69
C PRO A 518 2.31 -1.76 18.96
N ILE A 519 2.72 -2.46 20.01
CA ILE A 519 2.99 -1.89 21.33
C ILE A 519 4.37 -2.39 21.80
N TYR A 520 5.22 -1.48 22.24
CA TYR A 520 6.52 -1.85 22.81
C TYR A 520 6.33 -2.33 24.24
N MET A 521 6.92 -3.47 24.59
CA MET A 521 6.97 -3.95 25.97
C MET A 521 8.10 -4.96 26.14
N GLU A 522 8.87 -4.82 27.22
CA GLU A 522 9.85 -5.83 27.62
C GLU A 522 9.17 -7.12 28.08
N PHE A 523 9.70 -8.27 27.65
CA PHE A 523 9.18 -9.57 28.02
C PHE A 523 9.88 -10.14 29.26
N SER A 524 9.10 -10.76 30.14
CA SER A 524 9.62 -11.53 31.28
C SER A 524 9.83 -13.00 30.86
N ASP A 525 10.66 -13.72 31.61
CA ASP A 525 10.78 -15.17 31.51
C ASP A 525 9.49 -15.89 31.95
N ASP A 526 8.61 -15.20 32.69
CA ASP A 526 7.27 -15.66 33.02
C ASP A 526 6.23 -15.13 32.00
N ALA A 527 5.57 -16.07 31.34
CA ALA A 527 4.50 -15.82 30.38
C ALA A 527 3.27 -15.15 31.03
N GLU A 528 2.90 -15.58 32.23
CA GLU A 528 1.72 -15.06 32.93
C GLU A 528 1.97 -13.64 33.44
N GLU A 529 3.19 -13.36 33.91
CA GLU A 529 3.59 -12.00 34.28
C GLU A 529 3.55 -11.07 33.06
N THR A 530 4.12 -11.49 31.93
CA THR A 530 4.11 -10.70 30.69
C THR A 530 2.69 -10.45 30.21
N PHE A 531 1.82 -11.47 30.26
CA PHE A 531 0.41 -11.32 29.89
C PHE A 531 -0.35 -10.38 30.83
N SER A 532 -0.14 -10.50 32.15
CA SER A 532 -0.76 -9.60 33.14
C SER A 532 -0.34 -8.14 32.92
N ARG A 533 0.94 -7.87 32.65
CA ARG A 533 1.43 -6.52 32.34
C ARG A 533 0.81 -5.97 31.06
N ALA A 534 0.68 -6.79 30.01
CA ALA A 534 0.03 -6.40 28.76
C ALA A 534 -1.44 -6.01 28.98
N LEU A 535 -2.20 -6.80 29.74
CA LEU A 535 -3.59 -6.47 30.07
C LEU A 535 -3.71 -5.17 30.86
N LYS A 536 -2.87 -4.99 31.90
CA LYS A 536 -2.84 -3.76 32.70
C LYS A 536 -2.55 -2.53 31.84
N LEU A 537 -1.60 -2.63 30.91
CA LEU A 537 -1.29 -1.56 29.98
C LEU A 537 -2.51 -1.22 29.11
N LEU A 538 -3.14 -2.22 28.48
CA LEU A 538 -4.31 -2.00 27.62
C LEU A 538 -5.50 -1.39 28.38
N VAL A 539 -5.74 -1.84 29.62
CA VAL A 539 -6.79 -1.27 30.50
C VAL A 539 -6.46 0.18 30.86
N SER A 540 -5.23 0.46 31.29
CA SER A 540 -4.81 1.83 31.65
C SER A 540 -4.92 2.83 30.48
N LYS A 541 -4.79 2.33 29.25
CA LYS A 541 -4.90 3.11 28.00
C LYS A 541 -6.34 3.16 27.46
N ASN A 542 -7.31 2.57 28.16
CA ASN A 542 -8.71 2.43 27.76
C ASN A 542 -8.89 1.73 26.39
N LEU A 543 -7.98 0.82 26.04
CA LEU A 543 -8.02 0.04 24.80
C LEU A 543 -8.86 -1.23 24.93
N ILE A 544 -8.94 -1.78 26.14
CA ILE A 544 -9.83 -2.88 26.54
C ILE A 544 -10.43 -2.54 27.91
N LYS A 545 -11.53 -3.19 28.29
CA LYS A 545 -12.18 -3.00 29.60
C LYS A 545 -12.02 -4.23 30.48
N GLU A 546 -12.02 -4.02 31.79
CA GLU A 546 -12.10 -5.12 32.75
C GLU A 546 -13.37 -5.96 32.52
N GLY A 547 -13.22 -7.28 32.65
CA GLY A 547 -14.31 -8.23 32.41
C GLY A 547 -14.55 -8.60 30.95
N GLU A 548 -13.96 -7.90 29.98
CA GLU A 548 -13.97 -8.31 28.57
C GLU A 548 -13.16 -9.60 28.36
N TYR A 549 -13.38 -10.27 27.23
CA TYR A 549 -12.57 -11.42 26.82
C TYR A 549 -11.60 -11.00 25.70
N VAL A 550 -10.40 -11.56 25.72
CA VAL A 550 -9.38 -11.39 24.68
C VAL A 550 -8.95 -12.74 24.12
N THR A 551 -8.67 -12.79 22.82
CA THR A 551 -8.06 -13.96 22.18
C THR A 551 -6.55 -13.78 22.15
N LEU A 552 -5.84 -14.55 22.97
CA LEU A 552 -4.38 -14.61 23.00
C LEU A 552 -3.88 -15.64 22.00
N VAL A 553 -2.96 -15.22 21.12
CA VAL A 553 -2.31 -16.08 20.14
C VAL A 553 -0.82 -16.13 20.43
N GLN A 554 -0.30 -17.34 20.56
CA GLN A 554 1.13 -17.58 20.62
C GLN A 554 1.48 -18.71 19.67
N SER A 555 2.40 -18.46 18.75
CA SER A 555 2.78 -19.42 17.73
C SER A 555 4.17 -19.07 17.21
N GLY A 556 5.11 -20.00 17.33
CA GLY A 556 6.49 -19.78 16.89
C GLY A 556 7.44 -20.95 17.18
N ALA A 557 8.49 -21.05 16.36
CA ALA A 557 9.55 -22.05 16.50
C ALA A 557 10.42 -21.83 17.75
N GLN A 558 10.57 -20.58 18.17
CA GLN A 558 11.15 -20.19 19.47
C GLN A 558 10.14 -19.27 20.18
N PRO A 559 9.24 -19.85 20.99
CA PRO A 559 8.35 -19.07 21.84
C PRO A 559 9.14 -18.15 22.76
N ILE A 560 8.54 -17.03 23.18
CA ILE A 560 9.26 -15.98 23.92
C ILE A 560 9.89 -16.49 25.22
N TRP A 561 9.18 -17.40 25.91
CA TRP A 561 9.50 -17.97 27.22
C TRP A 561 9.97 -19.43 27.16
N ARG A 562 10.04 -20.05 25.98
CA ARG A 562 10.44 -21.47 25.84
C ARG A 562 11.40 -21.67 24.69
N ARG A 563 12.34 -22.61 24.86
CA ARG A 563 13.28 -23.00 23.79
C ARG A 563 12.63 -23.91 22.74
N GLU A 564 11.59 -24.65 23.12
CA GLU A 564 10.87 -25.57 22.25
C GLU A 564 9.71 -24.88 21.51
N SER A 565 9.47 -25.26 20.25
CA SER A 565 8.34 -24.74 19.47
C SER A 565 7.00 -25.05 20.14
N SER A 566 6.14 -24.04 20.29
CA SER A 566 4.78 -24.24 20.79
C SER A 566 3.79 -23.30 20.11
N HIS A 567 2.55 -23.78 19.98
CA HIS A 567 1.46 -23.07 19.32
C HIS A 567 0.19 -23.24 20.17
N HIS A 568 -0.43 -22.12 20.56
CA HIS A 568 -1.67 -22.13 21.33
C HIS A 568 -2.53 -20.90 21.04
N ILE A 569 -3.83 -21.10 21.18
CA ILE A 569 -4.85 -20.06 21.14
C ILE A 569 -5.60 -20.16 22.46
N GLN A 570 -5.72 -19.04 23.17
CA GLN A 570 -6.40 -18.99 24.45
C GLN A 570 -7.41 -17.86 24.44
N VAL A 571 -8.55 -18.06 25.08
CA VAL A 571 -9.52 -17.00 25.35
C VAL A 571 -9.46 -16.72 26.85
N ARG A 572 -9.12 -15.48 27.20
CA ARG A 572 -8.92 -15.09 28.60
C ARG A 572 -9.80 -13.92 28.95
N LYS A 573 -10.32 -13.92 30.17
CA LYS A 573 -11.05 -12.80 30.74
C LYS A 573 -10.04 -11.78 31.28
N VAL A 574 -10.25 -10.51 30.98
CA VAL A 574 -9.46 -9.40 31.52
C VAL A 574 -9.78 -9.25 33.01
N GLN A 575 -8.77 -9.45 33.85
CA GLN A 575 -8.84 -9.23 35.30
C GLN A 575 -8.20 -7.87 35.62
N GLY A 576 -8.84 -7.09 36.49
CA GLY A 576 -8.35 -5.79 36.98
C GLY A 576 -7.15 -5.90 37.92
#